data_AF-A0A9X2E9H7-F1
#
_entry.id   AF-A0A9X2E9H7-F1
#
_cell.length_a   1.000
_cell.length_b   1.000
_cell.length_c   1.000
_cell.angle_alpha   90.00
_cell.angle_beta   90.00
_cell.angle_gamma   90.00
#
_symmetry.space_group_name_H-M   'P 1'
#
loop_
_entity.id
_entity.type
_entity.pdbx_description
1 polymer ?
#
loop_
_entity_poly.entity_id
_entity_poly.type
_entity_poly.pdbx_seq_one_letter_code
_entity_poly.pdbx_strand_id
1 'polypeptide(L)'
;MSLRAIPDSMDPTVVGSIDAELDRIAREHRVRIELAVESGSRAWGFPSPDSDYDCRFVYVASLDGYLSPWQARDVIETPLSACSM
;
A
#
# COMPACT_ATOMS: atom_id res chain seq x y z
N MET A 1 -14.82 -1.82 -12.25
CA MET A 1 -13.59 -1.60 -13.04
C MET A 1 -12.51 -1.27 -12.05
N SER A 2 -11.49 -2.12 -11.90
CA SER A 2 -10.31 -1.77 -11.12
C SER A 2 -9.39 -0.96 -12.02
N LEU A 3 -9.02 0.25 -11.62
CA LEU A 3 -8.06 1.08 -12.34
C LEU A 3 -6.67 0.64 -11.90
N ARG A 4 -5.92 -0.03 -12.79
CA ARG A 4 -4.54 -0.44 -12.54
C ARG A 4 -3.63 0.14 -13.60
N ALA A 5 -2.68 0.97 -13.19
CA ALA A 5 -1.69 1.60 -14.04
C ALA A 5 -0.30 1.37 -13.44
N ILE A 6 0.41 0.36 -13.95
CA ILE A 6 1.75 -0.02 -13.52
C ILE A 6 2.69 0.17 -14.73
N PRO A 7 3.69 1.08 -14.67
CA PRO A 7 4.66 1.26 -15.74
C PRO A 7 5.56 0.03 -15.94
N ASP A 8 6.03 -0.20 -17.17
CA ASP A 8 6.99 -1.28 -17.48
C ASP A 8 8.34 -1.15 -16.74
N SER A 9 8.63 0.02 -16.17
CA SER A 9 9.82 0.28 -15.37
C SER A 9 9.76 -0.29 -13.95
N MET A 10 8.60 -0.82 -13.50
CA MET A 10 8.46 -1.49 -12.21
C MET A 10 8.71 -2.99 -12.32
N ASP A 11 9.41 -3.56 -11.35
CA ASP A 11 9.62 -5.00 -11.28
C ASP A 11 8.29 -5.71 -10.94
N PRO A 12 7.79 -6.60 -11.81
CA PRO A 12 6.51 -7.28 -11.59
C PRO A 12 6.51 -8.19 -10.36
N THR A 13 7.68 -8.69 -9.95
CA THR A 13 7.83 -9.52 -8.74
C THR A 13 7.60 -8.69 -7.49
N VAL A 14 8.17 -7.48 -7.46
CA VAL A 14 8.00 -6.55 -6.34
C VAL A 14 6.58 -6.00 -6.31
N VAL A 15 6.00 -5.67 -7.46
CA VAL A 15 4.60 -5.26 -7.52
C VAL A 15 3.69 -6.37 -6.99
N GLY A 16 3.96 -7.63 -7.32
CA GLY A 16 3.21 -8.79 -6.81
C GLY A 16 3.35 -8.98 -5.29
N SER A 17 4.52 -8.71 -4.70
CA SER A 17 4.69 -8.77 -3.24
C SER A 17 3.94 -7.63 -2.53
N ILE A 18 3.92 -6.43 -3.13
CA ILE A 18 3.13 -5.29 -2.64
C ILE A 18 1.64 -5.61 -2.69
N ASP A 19 1.13 -6.19 -3.78
CA ASP A 19 -0.27 -6.60 -3.89
C ASP A 19 -0.65 -7.60 -2.77
N ALA A 20 0.20 -8.61 -2.53
CA ALA A 20 -0.02 -9.58 -1.47
C ALA A 20 -0.02 -8.95 -0.07
N GLU A 21 0.84 -7.95 0.14
CA GLU A 21 0.91 -7.21 1.39
C GLU A 21 -0.33 -6.31 1.60
N LEU A 22 -0.81 -5.65 0.56
CA LEU A 22 -2.06 -4.87 0.59
C LEU A 22 -3.25 -5.77 0.92
N ASP A 23 -3.33 -6.96 0.33
CA ASP A 23 -4.38 -7.95 0.64
C ASP A 23 -4.30 -8.42 2.11
N ARG A 24 -3.08 -8.64 2.61
CA ARG A 24 -2.84 -9.00 4.02
C ARG A 24 -3.33 -7.89 4.94
N ILE A 25 -2.94 -6.63 4.67
CA ILE A 25 -3.35 -5.45 5.44
C ILE A 25 -4.88 -5.29 5.43
N ALA A 26 -5.51 -5.37 4.25
CA ALA A 26 -6.96 -5.26 4.11
C ALA A 26 -7.70 -6.29 4.99
N ARG A 27 -7.23 -7.54 5.00
CA ARG A 27 -7.81 -8.62 5.80
C ARG A 27 -7.57 -8.44 7.30
N GLU A 28 -6.35 -8.12 7.71
CA GLU A 28 -5.98 -8.01 9.12
C GLU A 28 -6.64 -6.83 9.81
N HIS A 29 -6.67 -5.67 9.15
CA HIS A 29 -7.29 -4.47 9.66
C HIS A 29 -8.79 -4.41 9.37
N ARG A 30 -9.34 -5.37 8.60
CA ARG A 30 -10.74 -5.43 8.17
C ARG A 30 -11.18 -4.13 7.49
N VAL A 31 -10.31 -3.63 6.63
CA VAL A 31 -10.54 -2.41 5.83
C VAL A 31 -10.60 -2.78 4.36
N ARG A 32 -11.18 -1.89 3.55
CA ARG A 32 -11.17 -2.01 2.11
C ARG A 32 -10.23 -0.97 1.52
N ILE A 33 -9.19 -1.40 0.80
CA ILE A 33 -8.26 -0.50 0.14
C ILE A 33 -8.85 -0.14 -1.23
N GLU A 34 -9.07 1.15 -1.48
CA GLU A 34 -9.66 1.64 -2.75
C GLU A 34 -8.61 2.16 -3.72
N LEU A 35 -7.49 2.64 -3.18
CA LEU A 35 -6.41 3.20 -3.97
C LEU A 35 -5.08 2.88 -3.32
N ALA A 36 -4.14 2.37 -4.12
CA ALA A 36 -2.74 2.26 -3.76
C ALA A 36 -1.91 2.99 -4.83
N VAL A 37 -0.92 3.76 -4.39
CA VAL A 37 -0.04 4.56 -5.25
C VAL A 37 1.41 4.37 -4.82
N GLU A 38 2.29 4.37 -5.80
CA GLU A 38 3.71 4.52 -5.54
C GLU A 38 3.98 5.92 -4.97
N SER A 39 4.80 5.97 -3.94
CA SER A 39 5.06 7.19 -3.18
C SER A 39 6.52 7.25 -2.74
N GLY A 40 7.45 7.22 -3.70
CA GLY A 40 8.89 7.27 -3.44
C GLY A 40 9.65 8.17 -4.41
N SER A 41 10.98 8.09 -4.40
CA SER A 41 11.88 8.81 -5.32
C SER A 41 11.54 8.57 -6.81
N ARG A 42 11.02 7.38 -7.11
CA ARG A 42 10.47 6.97 -8.42
C ARG A 42 9.30 7.85 -8.88
N ALA A 43 8.38 8.18 -7.98
CA ALA A 43 7.26 9.07 -8.27
C ALA A 43 7.69 10.53 -8.52
N TRP A 44 8.88 10.91 -8.02
CA TRP A 44 9.49 12.23 -8.24
C TRP A 44 10.48 12.30 -9.41
N GLY A 45 10.70 11.19 -10.12
CA GLY A 45 11.57 11.15 -11.30
C GLY A 45 13.09 11.09 -11.01
N PHE A 46 13.48 10.79 -9.77
CA PHE A 46 14.88 10.54 -9.39
C PHE A 46 15.11 9.11 -8.85
N PRO A 47 14.70 8.05 -9.59
CA PRO A 47 14.96 6.69 -9.14
C PRO A 47 16.45 6.34 -9.31
N SER A 48 17.10 5.96 -8.22
CA SER A 48 18.30 5.12 -8.30
C SER A 48 17.89 3.67 -8.63
N PRO A 49 18.78 2.85 -9.22
CA PRO A 49 18.51 1.43 -9.42
C PRO A 49 18.18 0.67 -8.13
N ASP A 50 18.72 1.17 -7.00
CA ASP A 50 18.53 0.65 -5.64
C ASP A 50 17.40 1.38 -4.89
N SER A 51 16.53 2.11 -5.60
CA SER A 51 15.41 2.82 -4.94
C SER A 51 14.36 1.83 -4.45
N ASP A 52 14.06 1.93 -3.16
CA ASP A 52 12.96 1.25 -2.49
C ASP A 52 11.61 1.49 -3.18
N TYR A 53 10.71 0.51 -3.04
CA TYR A 53 9.34 0.64 -3.50
C TYR A 53 8.46 1.11 -2.33
N ASP A 54 8.26 2.43 -2.25
CA ASP A 54 7.35 3.03 -1.30
C ASP A 54 5.91 2.97 -1.82
N CYS A 55 5.00 2.35 -1.07
CA CYS A 55 3.58 2.30 -1.39
C CYS A 55 2.74 3.03 -0.34
N ARG A 56 1.87 3.94 -0.78
CA ARG A 56 0.83 4.57 0.06
C ARG A 56 -0.54 4.15 -0.42
N PHE A 57 -1.50 4.07 0.50
CA PHE A 57 -2.86 3.65 0.15
C PHE A 57 -3.92 4.45 0.91
N VAL A 58 -5.12 4.49 0.34
CA VAL A 58 -6.33 5.03 0.94
C VAL A 58 -7.31 3.88 1.17
N TYR A 59 -7.84 3.80 2.37
CA TYR A 59 -8.77 2.74 2.77
C TYR A 59 -10.08 3.30 3.30
N VAL A 60 -11.11 2.47 3.20
CA VAL A 60 -12.42 2.66 3.83
C VAL A 60 -12.47 1.77 5.07
N ALA A 61 -12.65 2.39 6.23
CA ALA A 61 -12.83 1.69 7.49
C ALA A 61 -14.15 0.88 7.51
N SER A 62 -14.23 -0.13 8.37
CA SER A 62 -15.47 -0.86 8.59
C SER A 62 -16.55 0.07 9.18
N LEU A 63 -17.82 -0.27 8.92
CA LEU A 63 -18.95 0.48 9.48
C LEU A 63 -18.90 0.51 11.02
N ASP A 64 -18.53 -0.60 11.65
CA ASP A 64 -18.38 -0.70 13.10
C ASP A 64 -17.28 0.23 13.63
N GLY A 65 -16.18 0.37 12.89
CA GLY A 65 -15.11 1.31 13.21
C GLY A 65 -15.55 2.78 13.07
N TYR A 66 -16.34 3.08 12.05
CA TYR A 66 -16.87 4.42 11.81
C TYR A 66 -17.94 4.84 12.84
N LEU A 67 -18.80 3.91 13.24
CA LEU A 67 -19.87 4.16 14.22
C LEU A 67 -19.40 4.05 15.68
N SER A 68 -18.14 3.69 15.91
CA SER A 68 -17.57 3.59 17.25
C SER A 68 -17.50 4.97 17.91
N PRO A 69 -17.95 5.13 19.17
CA PRO A 69 -17.75 6.35 19.94
C PRO A 69 -16.28 6.54 20.39
N TRP A 70 -15.45 5.50 20.23
CA TRP A 70 -14.04 5.52 20.57
C TRP A 70 -13.20 5.75 19.32
N GLN A 71 -12.36 6.78 19.35
CA GLN A 71 -11.45 7.10 18.26
C GLN A 71 -10.33 6.06 18.19
N ALA A 72 -10.35 5.24 17.14
CA ALA A 72 -9.24 4.37 16.79
C ALA A 72 -8.17 5.17 16.03
N ARG A 73 -6.93 4.64 16.01
CA ARG A 73 -5.88 5.17 15.13
C ARG A 73 -6.34 5.01 13.68
N ASP A 74 -6.32 6.10 12.93
CA ASP A 74 -6.72 6.23 11.52
C ASP A 74 -5.55 6.05 10.54
N VAL A 75 -4.42 5.60 11.07
CA VAL A 75 -3.19 5.35 10.31
C VAL A 75 -2.79 3.91 10.49
N ILE A 76 -2.66 3.20 9.38
CA ILE A 76 -2.09 1.86 9.29
C ILE A 76 -0.68 2.02 8.72
N GLU A 77 0.32 1.80 9.58
CA GLU A 77 1.74 1.75 9.20
C GLU A 77 2.21 0.30 9.29
N THR A 78 2.72 -0.21 8.19
CA THR A 78 3.47 -1.46 8.17
C THR A 78 4.96 -1.11 8.07
N PRO A 79 5.82 -1.67 8.94
CA PRO A 79 7.25 -1.56 8.72
C PRO A 79 7.56 -2.20 7.37
N LEU A 80 8.33 -1.49 6.53
CA LEU A 80 8.93 -2.06 5.33
C LEU A 80 9.71 -3.29 5.80
N SER A 81 9.13 -4.47 5.63
CA SER A 81 9.90 -5.69 5.65
C SER A 81 10.74 -5.59 4.40
N ALA A 82 11.93 -5.01 4.57
CA ALA A 82 12.97 -4.98 3.58
C ALA A 82 12.95 -6.33 2.89
N CYS A 83 12.89 -6.31 1.57
CA CYS A 83 13.23 -7.47 0.76
C CYS A 83 14.73 -7.72 1.03
N SER A 84 15.05 -8.30 2.18
CA SER A 84 16.37 -8.83 2.51
C SER A 84 16.38 -10.25 1.99
N MET A 85 16.73 -10.39 0.71
CA MET A 85 17.49 -11.52 0.19
C MET A 85 18.54 -10.99 -0.78
#